data_AF-A0A1W9TVS5-F1
#
_entry.id   AF-A0A1W9TVS5-F1
#
_cell.length_a   1.000
_cell.length_b   1.000
_cell.length_c   1.000
_cell.angle_alpha   90.00
_cell.angle_beta   90.00
_cell.angle_gamma   90.00
#
_symmetry.space_group_name_H-M   'P 1'
#
loop_
_entity.id
_entity.type
_entity.pdbx_description
1 polymer ?
#
loop_
_entity_poly.entity_id
_entity_poly.type
_entity_poly.pdbx_seq_one_letter_code
_entity_poly.pdbx_strand_id
1 'polypeptide(L)'
;MRIIGGSLKKKKIFSVKGTTTRPTSDKLRETIFNIISSKIENAFVLDLFAGTGAMGIEALSRGATEAVFIENNYNALATIKKNISCCSLEKQSTIFRHNILKNLNCLIPYQNKIDLVFIDPPYCNNTITDTLINLNNSHAVKKR
;
A
#
# COMPACT_ATOMS: atom_id res chain seq x y z
N MET A 1 -11.18 -11.50 -2.35
CA MET A 1 -11.22 -10.17 -1.69
C MET A 1 -11.88 -9.18 -2.66
N ARG A 2 -12.34 -8.02 -2.17
CA ARG A 2 -12.92 -6.96 -3.02
C ARG A 2 -12.59 -5.56 -2.52
N ILE A 3 -12.71 -4.57 -3.38
CA ILE A 3 -12.66 -3.15 -3.00
C ILE A 3 -13.98 -2.76 -2.32
N ILE A 4 -13.91 -1.96 -1.27
CA ILE A 4 -15.03 -1.68 -0.35
C ILE A 4 -15.77 -0.40 -0.74
N GLY A 5 -15.04 0.66 -1.06
CA GLY A 5 -15.57 1.99 -1.36
C GLY A 5 -14.91 2.65 -2.57
N GLY A 6 -15.36 3.86 -2.89
CA GLY A 6 -14.84 4.63 -4.01
C GLY A 6 -15.31 4.16 -5.39
N SER A 7 -14.61 4.59 -6.43
CA SER A 7 -14.94 4.36 -7.85
C SER A 7 -14.88 2.88 -8.26
N LEU A 8 -14.08 2.06 -7.56
CA LEU A 8 -13.90 0.64 -7.82
C LEU A 8 -14.69 -0.25 -6.84
N LYS A 9 -15.66 0.32 -6.10
CA LYS A 9 -16.47 -0.41 -5.10
C LYS A 9 -17.01 -1.75 -5.65
N LYS A 10 -16.88 -2.80 -4.84
CA LYS A 10 -17.24 -4.21 -5.14
C LYS A 10 -16.38 -4.91 -6.20
N LYS A 11 -15.40 -4.25 -6.81
CA LYS A 11 -14.48 -4.89 -7.76
C LYS A 11 -13.67 -5.98 -7.05
N LYS A 12 -13.60 -7.17 -7.65
CA LYS A 12 -12.88 -8.32 -7.08
C LYS A 12 -11.37 -8.14 -7.30
N ILE A 13 -10.59 -8.48 -6.28
CA ILE A 13 -9.13 -8.55 -6.35
C ILE A 13 -8.64 -9.93 -5.89
N PHE A 14 -7.52 -10.34 -6.45
CA PHE A 14 -6.86 -11.61 -6.21
C PHE A 14 -6.09 -11.60 -4.89
N SER A 15 -6.05 -12.76 -4.23
CA SER A 15 -5.20 -13.02 -3.07
C SER A 15 -3.86 -13.62 -3.50
N VAL A 16 -2.84 -13.48 -2.66
CA VAL A 16 -1.55 -14.16 -2.88
C VAL A 16 -1.74 -15.66 -2.67
N LYS A 17 -1.23 -16.49 -3.59
CA LYS A 17 -1.29 -17.95 -3.47
C LYS A 17 -0.31 -18.45 -2.41
N GLY A 18 -0.74 -19.43 -1.61
CA GLY A 18 0.13 -20.16 -0.67
C GLY A 18 0.52 -19.41 0.60
N THR A 19 -0.04 -18.23 0.85
CA THR A 19 0.21 -17.46 2.07
C THR A 19 -0.80 -17.83 3.16
N THR A 20 -0.31 -18.19 4.34
CA THR A 20 -1.11 -18.39 5.57
C THR A 20 -1.52 -17.06 6.22
N THR A 21 -1.06 -15.93 5.71
CA THR A 21 -1.37 -14.60 6.22
C THR A 21 -2.85 -14.31 6.02
N ARG A 22 -3.59 -14.16 7.13
CA ARG A 22 -4.99 -13.76 7.12
C ARG A 22 -5.12 -12.41 6.42
N PRO A 23 -5.88 -12.28 5.32
CA PRO A 23 -6.07 -10.99 4.67
C PRO A 23 -6.73 -10.01 5.64
N THR A 24 -6.32 -8.74 5.61
CA THR A 24 -6.97 -7.64 6.34
C THR A 24 -8.46 -7.67 6.00
N SER A 25 -9.30 -7.93 7.00
CA SER A 25 -10.73 -8.16 6.76
C SER A 25 -11.37 -6.96 6.08
N ASP A 26 -12.37 -7.21 5.24
CA ASP A 26 -13.14 -6.15 4.56
C ASP A 26 -13.65 -5.12 5.58
N LYS A 27 -14.10 -5.57 6.77
CA LYS A 27 -14.57 -4.72 7.87
C LYS A 27 -13.46 -3.83 8.44
N LEU A 28 -12.25 -4.37 8.65
CA LEU A 28 -11.13 -3.58 9.18
C LEU A 28 -10.68 -2.52 8.18
N ARG A 29 -10.57 -2.87 6.89
CA ARG A 29 -10.25 -1.90 5.83
C ARG A 29 -11.32 -0.82 5.77
N GLU A 30 -12.60 -1.20 5.80
CA GLU A 30 -13.72 -0.24 5.83
C GLU A 30 -13.60 0.74 6.99
N THR A 31 -13.39 0.24 8.21
CA THR A 31 -13.22 1.08 9.41
C THR A 31 -12.04 2.04 9.26
N ILE A 32 -10.87 1.55 8.83
CA ILE A 32 -9.67 2.39 8.64
C ILE A 32 -9.98 3.53 7.66
N PHE A 33 -10.51 3.21 6.49
CA PHE A 33 -10.80 4.20 5.46
C PHE A 33 -11.91 5.17 5.83
N ASN A 34 -12.85 4.78 6.68
CA ASN A 34 -13.85 5.70 7.22
C ASN A 34 -13.21 6.71 8.19
N ILE A 35 -12.33 6.24 9.07
CA ILE A 35 -11.59 7.09 10.03
C ILE A 35 -10.72 8.13 9.31
N ILE A 36 -10.02 7.72 8.24
CA ILE A 36 -9.06 8.59 7.53
C ILE A 36 -9.65 9.24 6.27
N SER A 37 -10.96 9.16 6.05
CA SER A 37 -11.63 9.59 4.81
C SER A 37 -11.23 10.99 4.34
N SER A 38 -11.16 11.97 5.26
CA SER A 38 -10.76 13.35 4.97
C SER A 38 -9.30 13.55 4.56
N LYS A 39 -8.46 12.51 4.70
CA LYS A 39 -7.02 12.54 4.35
C LYS A 39 -6.71 11.79 3.06
N ILE A 40 -7.68 11.14 2.43
CA ILE A 40 -7.44 10.26 1.27
C ILE A 40 -7.55 11.02 -0.05
N GLU A 41 -8.53 11.91 -0.16
CA GLU A 41 -8.74 12.66 -1.39
C GLU A 41 -7.49 13.47 -1.76
N ASN A 42 -7.03 13.31 -3.01
CA ASN A 42 -5.82 13.91 -3.57
C ASN A 42 -4.49 13.51 -2.90
N ALA A 43 -4.49 12.52 -2.02
CA ALA A 43 -3.28 12.08 -1.33
C ALA A 43 -2.35 11.29 -2.25
N PHE A 44 -1.05 11.52 -2.12
CA PHE A 44 -0.03 10.57 -2.55
C PHE A 44 0.16 9.51 -1.45
N VAL A 45 -0.11 8.25 -1.78
CA VAL A 45 -0.08 7.14 -0.82
C VAL A 45 1.16 6.25 -0.99
N LEU A 46 1.69 5.76 0.13
CA LEU A 46 2.72 4.73 0.17
C LEU A 46 2.19 3.50 0.93
N ASP A 47 2.29 2.33 0.32
CA ASP A 47 1.97 1.04 0.93
C ASP A 47 3.26 0.25 1.12
N LEU A 48 3.79 0.24 2.35
CA LEU A 48 5.10 -0.34 2.62
C LEU A 48 5.07 -1.87 2.64
N PHE A 49 3.99 -2.51 3.05
CA PHE A 49 3.89 -3.99 3.07
C PHE A 49 2.77 -4.43 2.15
N ALA A 50 2.91 -4.11 0.86
CA ALA A 50 1.78 -4.05 -0.04
C ALA A 50 1.04 -5.39 -0.19
N GLY A 51 1.72 -6.53 -0.22
CA GLY A 51 1.11 -7.85 -0.34
C GLY A 51 0.24 -7.96 -1.59
N THR A 52 -1.08 -7.93 -1.40
CA THR A 52 -2.07 -7.93 -2.51
C THR A 52 -2.28 -6.55 -3.15
N GLY A 53 -1.78 -5.48 -2.53
CA GLY A 53 -2.05 -4.08 -2.85
C GLY A 53 -3.40 -3.56 -2.34
N ALA A 54 -4.07 -4.31 -1.46
CA ALA A 54 -5.45 -4.02 -1.07
C ALA A 54 -5.62 -2.65 -0.38
N MET A 55 -4.62 -2.15 0.35
CA MET A 55 -4.68 -0.85 1.01
C MET A 55 -4.47 0.28 0.00
N GLY A 56 -3.37 0.27 -0.77
CA GLY A 56 -3.14 1.31 -1.78
C GLY A 56 -4.21 1.35 -2.88
N ILE A 57 -4.72 0.21 -3.36
CA ILE A 57 -5.82 0.18 -4.37
C ILE A 57 -7.12 0.75 -3.78
N GLU A 58 -7.43 0.47 -2.52
CA GLU A 58 -8.60 1.03 -1.85
C GLU A 58 -8.47 2.55 -1.70
N ALA A 59 -7.26 3.06 -1.45
CA ALA A 59 -6.99 4.49 -1.41
C ALA A 59 -7.18 5.15 -2.79
N LEU A 60 -6.63 4.56 -3.86
CA LEU A 60 -6.84 5.03 -5.24
C LEU A 60 -8.32 5.03 -5.63
N SER A 61 -9.04 3.97 -5.27
CA SER A 61 -10.50 3.90 -5.48
C SER A 61 -11.23 5.09 -4.81
N ARG A 62 -10.74 5.53 -3.64
CA ARG A 62 -11.35 6.59 -2.83
C ARG A 62 -10.82 7.99 -3.13
N GLY A 63 -10.04 8.17 -4.19
CA GLY A 63 -9.62 9.48 -4.68
C GLY A 63 -8.18 9.88 -4.34
N ALA A 64 -7.34 8.97 -3.86
CA ALA A 64 -5.90 9.20 -3.88
C ALA A 64 -5.41 9.38 -5.34
N THR A 65 -4.44 10.26 -5.55
CA THR A 65 -3.94 10.60 -6.89
C THR A 65 -2.92 9.59 -7.40
N GLU A 66 -2.05 9.13 -6.52
CA GLU A 66 -0.98 8.17 -6.81
C GLU A 66 -0.75 7.24 -5.62
N ALA A 67 -0.30 6.01 -5.91
CA ALA A 67 0.12 5.06 -4.90
C ALA A 67 1.46 4.39 -5.29
N VAL A 68 2.40 4.39 -4.35
CA VAL A 68 3.63 3.60 -4.41
C VAL A 68 3.47 2.36 -3.55
N PHE A 69 3.81 1.19 -4.08
CA PHE A 69 3.71 -0.09 -3.41
C PHE A 69 5.10 -0.71 -3.27
N ILE A 70 5.50 -1.02 -2.05
CA ILE A 70 6.75 -1.73 -1.76
C ILE A 70 6.41 -3.18 -1.38
N GLU A 71 7.08 -4.12 -2.04
CA GLU A 71 6.91 -5.55 -1.75
C GLU A 71 8.19 -6.31 -2.13
N ASN A 72 8.57 -7.33 -1.36
CA ASN A 72 9.77 -8.13 -1.62
C ASN A 72 9.42 -9.54 -2.15
N ASN A 73 8.26 -10.08 -1.76
CA ASN A 73 7.83 -11.42 -2.12
C ASN A 73 7.39 -11.51 -3.59
N TYR A 74 7.90 -12.50 -4.31
CA TYR A 74 7.66 -12.66 -5.74
C TYR A 74 6.20 -12.96 -6.09
N ASN A 75 5.51 -13.77 -5.29
CA ASN A 75 4.10 -14.12 -5.50
C ASN A 75 3.18 -12.93 -5.20
N ALA A 76 3.52 -12.14 -4.18
CA ALA A 76 2.83 -10.89 -3.87
C ALA A 76 3.01 -9.87 -5.00
N LEU A 77 4.24 -9.69 -5.50
CA LEU A 77 4.53 -8.83 -6.65
C LEU A 77 3.74 -9.20 -7.92
N ALA A 78 3.59 -10.49 -8.21
CA ALA A 78 2.76 -10.93 -9.33
C ALA A 78 1.26 -10.62 -9.09
N THR A 79 0.81 -10.80 -7.86
CA THR A 79 -0.59 -10.56 -7.46
C THR A 79 -0.95 -9.09 -7.52
N ILE A 80 -0.10 -8.20 -6.99
CA ILE A 80 -0.34 -6.76 -6.99
C ILE A 80 -0.37 -6.19 -8.41
N LYS A 81 0.56 -6.62 -9.29
CA LYS A 81 0.54 -6.24 -10.72
C LYS A 81 -0.78 -6.64 -11.38
N LYS A 82 -1.23 -7.87 -11.12
CA LYS A 82 -2.51 -8.37 -11.63
C LYS A 82 -3.69 -7.54 -11.11
N ASN A 83 -3.71 -7.22 -9.81
CA ASN A 83 -4.77 -6.44 -9.19
C ASN A 83 -4.84 -5.01 -9.73
N ILE A 84 -3.70 -4.34 -9.87
CA ILE A 84 -3.59 -3.00 -10.47
C ILE A 84 -4.15 -3.03 -11.89
N SER A 85 -3.74 -4.01 -12.70
CA SER A 85 -4.21 -4.09 -14.09
C SER A 85 -5.69 -4.42 -14.21
N CYS A 86 -6.19 -5.36 -13.40
CA CYS A 86 -7.62 -5.62 -13.33
C CYS A 86 -8.41 -4.39 -12.90
N CYS A 87 -7.82 -3.51 -12.08
CA CYS A 87 -8.42 -2.25 -11.64
C CYS A 87 -8.21 -1.08 -12.60
N SER A 88 -7.42 -1.23 -13.66
CA SER A 88 -7.06 -0.17 -14.61
C SER A 88 -6.35 1.03 -13.94
N LEU A 89 -5.49 0.74 -12.96
CA LEU A 89 -4.79 1.73 -12.13
C LEU A 89 -3.30 1.88 -12.47
N GLU A 90 -2.84 1.35 -13.61
CA GLU A 90 -1.42 1.32 -13.99
C GLU A 90 -0.79 2.71 -14.01
N LYS A 91 -1.53 3.73 -14.46
CA LYS A 91 -1.03 5.12 -14.55
C LYS A 91 -0.87 5.81 -13.19
N GLN A 92 -1.56 5.32 -12.17
CA GLN A 92 -1.56 5.89 -10.81
C GLN A 92 -0.74 5.06 -9.83
N SER A 93 -0.14 3.95 -10.31
CA SER A 93 0.50 2.96 -9.44
C SER A 93 1.96 2.75 -9.82
N THR A 94 2.86 2.87 -8.84
CA THR A 94 4.27 2.46 -9.00
C THR A 94 4.59 1.33 -8.03
N ILE A 95 5.23 0.26 -8.52
CA ILE A 95 5.59 -0.90 -7.69
C ILE A 95 7.11 -1.03 -7.63
N PHE A 96 7.67 -1.10 -6.43
CA PHE A 96 9.08 -1.43 -6.21
C PHE A 96 9.23 -2.80 -5.56
N ARG A 97 10.08 -3.63 -6.18
CA ARG A 97 10.61 -4.83 -5.51
C ARG A 97 11.75 -4.41 -4.58
N HIS A 98 11.48 -4.31 -3.29
CA HIS A 98 12.49 -3.83 -2.34
C HIS A 98 12.35 -4.45 -0.96
N ASN A 99 13.47 -4.68 -0.27
CA ASN A 99 13.47 -5.12 1.12
C ASN A 99 13.55 -3.91 2.05
N ILE A 100 12.42 -3.57 2.66
CA ILE A 100 12.23 -2.40 3.54
C ILE A 100 13.12 -2.46 4.78
N LEU A 101 13.44 -3.66 5.26
CA LEU A 101 14.31 -3.83 6.44
C LEU A 101 15.76 -3.44 6.14
N LYS A 102 16.17 -3.41 4.87
CA LYS A 102 17.51 -2.96 4.48
C LYS A 102 17.59 -1.44 4.37
N ASN A 103 16.72 -0.84 3.57
CA ASN A 103 16.59 0.62 3.41
C ASN A 103 15.33 0.94 2.59
N LEU A 104 15.05 2.23 2.39
CA LEU A 104 13.98 2.74 1.53
C LEU A 104 14.50 3.74 0.50
N ASN A 105 15.72 3.53 -0.03
CA ASN A 105 16.34 4.44 -0.99
C ASN A 105 15.58 4.50 -2.34
N CYS A 106 14.75 3.50 -2.64
CA CYS A 106 13.83 3.57 -3.79
C CYS A 106 12.83 4.74 -3.68
N LEU A 107 12.64 5.32 -2.49
CA LEU A 107 11.75 6.46 -2.25
C LEU A 107 12.43 7.83 -2.44
N ILE A 108 13.73 7.90 -2.74
CA ILE A 108 14.43 9.17 -2.99
C ILE A 108 13.71 10.08 -4.02
N PRO A 109 13.18 9.57 -5.15
CA PRO A 109 12.43 10.40 -6.11
C PRO A 109 11.12 11.01 -5.56
N TYR A 110 10.64 10.52 -4.42
CA TYR A 110 9.41 10.91 -3.75
C TYR A 110 9.65 11.74 -2.48
N GLN A 111 10.85 12.29 -2.31
CA GLN A 111 11.19 13.14 -1.16
C GLN A 111 10.14 14.26 -0.95
N ASN A 112 9.60 14.35 0.28
CA ASN A 112 8.54 15.28 0.66
C ASN A 112 7.28 15.26 -0.23
N LYS A 113 6.96 14.14 -0.89
CA LYS A 113 5.75 14.02 -1.73
C LYS A 113 4.63 13.21 -1.09
N ILE A 114 4.96 12.29 -0.19
CA ILE A 114 4.00 11.29 0.32
C ILE A 114 3.16 11.89 1.45
N ASP A 115 1.84 11.81 1.32
CA ASP A 115 0.85 12.35 2.26
C ASP A 115 0.40 11.31 3.29
N LEU A 116 0.35 10.04 2.90
CA LEU A 116 -0.16 8.96 3.74
C LEU A 116 0.68 7.69 3.54
N VAL A 117 0.98 7.01 4.65
CA VAL A 117 1.73 5.74 4.63
C VAL A 117 0.93 4.65 5.35
N PHE A 118 0.78 3.49 4.69
CA PHE A 118 0.27 2.27 5.30
C PHE A 118 1.43 1.35 5.68
N ILE A 119 1.39 0.86 6.92
CA ILE A 119 2.45 0.01 7.52
C ILE A 119 1.74 -1.16 8.22
N ASP A 120 1.67 -2.32 7.55
CA ASP A 120 1.06 -3.55 8.07
C ASP A 120 2.06 -4.73 7.98
N PRO A 121 3.13 -4.74 8.80
CA PRO A 121 4.15 -5.76 8.75
C PRO A 121 3.60 -7.11 9.26
N PRO A 122 4.18 -8.24 8.83
CA PRO A 122 3.85 -9.54 9.42
C PRO A 122 4.24 -9.58 10.90
N TYR A 123 3.32 -10.08 11.76
CA TYR A 123 3.43 -10.09 13.22
C TYR A 123 4.70 -10.77 13.80
N CYS A 124 5.37 -11.64 13.04
CA CYS A 124 6.36 -12.57 13.60
C CYS A 124 7.73 -11.92 13.92
N ASN A 125 8.05 -10.78 13.32
CA ASN A 125 9.36 -10.16 13.47
C ASN A 125 9.17 -8.70 13.87
N ASN A 126 9.91 -8.22 14.87
CA ASN A 126 9.88 -6.88 15.46
C ASN A 126 10.33 -5.76 14.47
N THR A 127 9.75 -5.77 13.28
CA THR A 127 10.17 -5.11 12.04
C THR A 127 9.63 -3.69 11.91
N ILE A 128 8.66 -3.33 12.75
CA ILE A 128 8.03 -2.02 12.71
C ILE A 128 9.02 -0.92 13.09
N THR A 129 9.88 -1.16 14.08
CA THR A 129 10.91 -0.20 14.50
C THR A 129 11.89 0.11 13.38
N ASP A 130 12.47 -0.93 12.76
CA ASP A 130 13.42 -0.77 11.65
C ASP A 130 12.77 -0.09 10.45
N THR A 131 11.50 -0.41 10.19
CA THR A 131 10.73 0.20 9.11
C THR A 131 10.51 1.69 9.35
N LEU A 132 10.16 2.09 10.58
CA LEU A 132 9.99 3.50 10.94
C LEU A 132 11.31 4.27 10.85
N ILE A 133 12.43 3.67 11.29
CA ILE A 133 13.76 4.27 11.15
C ILE A 133 14.10 4.48 9.67
N ASN A 134 13.93 3.46 8.85
CA ASN A 134 14.22 3.54 7.41
C ASN A 134 13.30 4.53 6.68
N LEU A 135 12.03 4.61 7.08
CA LEU A 135 11.08 5.57 6.52
C LEU A 135 11.49 7.00 6.86
N ASN A 136 11.87 7.27 8.11
CA ASN A 136 12.35 8.58 8.52
C ASN A 136 13.61 9.00 7.74
N ASN A 137 14.54 8.07 7.55
CA ASN A 137 15.79 8.31 6.79
C ASN A 137 15.56 8.53 5.29
N SER A 138 14.45 8.04 4.73
CA SER A 138 14.13 8.25 3.31
C SER A 138 13.69 9.68 2.99
N HIS A 139 13.26 10.45 3.99
CA HIS A 139 12.67 11.79 3.82
C HIS A 139 11.49 11.86 2.83
N ALA A 140 10.83 10.74 2.55
CA ALA A 140 9.77 10.65 1.56
C ALA A 140 8.43 11.25 2.02
N VAL A 141 8.18 11.21 3.33
CA VAL A 141 6.93 11.69 3.94
C VAL A 141 6.96 13.20 4.14
N LYS A 142 5.90 13.90 3.74
CA LYS A 142 5.73 15.33 4.01
C LYS A 142 5.74 15.58 5.52
N LYS A 143 6.59 16.50 5.98
CA LYS A 143 6.52 17.06 7.33
C LYS A 143 5.45 18.14 7.33
N ARG A 144 4.37 17.94 8.09
CA ARG A 144 3.33 18.95 8.34
C ARG A 144 3.67 19.75 9.58
#